data_AF-A0A2N5XFV2-F1
#
_entry.id   AF-A0A2N5XFV2-F1
#
_cell.length_a   1.000
_cell.length_b   1.000
_cell.length_c   1.000
_cell.angle_alpha   90.00
_cell.angle_beta   90.00
_cell.angle_gamma   90.00
#
_symmetry.space_group_name_H-M   'P 1'
#
loop_
_entity.id
_entity.type
_entity.pdbx_description
1 polymer ?
#
loop_
_entity_poly.entity_id
_entity_poly.type
_entity_poly.pdbx_seq_one_letter_code
_entity_poly.pdbx_strand_id
1 'polypeptide(L)'
;MHRASTSTRRHDREILALALPAFGALVAEPLFVLVDSAVVGHLGTPQLAGLGVAAALLTSAVNVFVFLAYATTAAVARRLGAGDLAAALRQGIDGIWLAVLLGALVLAAALPLAPPLVELFGASATAAP
;
A
#
# COMPACT_ATOMS: atom_id res chain seq x y z
N MET A 1 -48.18 9.83 -10.46
CA MET A 1 -46.75 9.81 -10.86
C MET A 1 -45.84 10.10 -9.64
N HIS A 2 -45.80 9.25 -8.60
CA HIS A 2 -45.09 9.58 -7.35
C HIS A 2 -44.47 8.35 -6.65
N ARG A 3 -43.60 7.59 -7.34
CA ARG A 3 -42.84 6.46 -6.76
C ARG A 3 -41.34 6.43 -7.11
N ALA A 4 -40.79 7.45 -7.77
CA ALA A 4 -39.39 7.46 -8.22
C ALA A 4 -38.38 8.03 -7.20
N SER A 5 -38.81 8.76 -6.17
CA SER A 5 -37.92 9.56 -5.29
C SER A 5 -37.32 8.82 -4.10
N THR A 6 -37.82 7.64 -3.73
CA THR A 6 -37.30 6.84 -2.61
C THR A 6 -36.16 5.91 -3.02
N SER A 7 -36.14 5.47 -4.29
CA SER A 7 -35.08 4.60 -4.82
C SER A 7 -33.76 5.37 -4.97
N THR A 8 -33.76 6.54 -5.60
CA THR A 8 -32.56 7.37 -5.80
C THR A 8 -31.87 7.73 -4.49
N ARG A 9 -32.63 8.21 -3.50
CA ARG A 9 -32.09 8.54 -2.17
C ARG A 9 -31.46 7.34 -1.43
N ARG A 10 -31.94 6.11 -1.69
CA ARG A 10 -31.39 4.89 -1.08
C ARG A 10 -30.03 4.56 -1.69
N HIS A 11 -29.89 4.64 -3.00
CA HIS A 11 -28.61 4.43 -3.69
C HIS A 11 -27.60 5.53 -3.31
N ASP A 12 -28.02 6.79 -3.23
CA ASP A 12 -27.15 7.90 -2.81
C ASP A 12 -26.57 7.66 -1.41
N ARG A 13 -27.40 7.15 -0.48
CA ARG A 13 -26.97 6.84 0.89
C ARG A 13 -26.04 5.63 0.94
N GLU A 14 -26.28 4.60 0.11
CA GLU A 14 -25.37 3.43 -0.01
C GLU A 14 -24.03 3.83 -0.64
N ILE A 15 -24.06 4.69 -1.68
CA ILE A 15 -22.85 5.25 -2.30
C ILE A 15 -22.08 6.06 -1.27
N LEU A 16 -22.71 6.97 -0.53
CA LEU A 16 -22.03 7.76 0.51
C LEU A 16 -21.46 6.88 1.63
N ALA A 17 -22.17 5.81 2.01
CA ALA A 17 -21.71 4.86 3.02
C ALA A 17 -20.46 4.07 2.60
N LEU A 18 -20.25 3.85 1.29
CA LEU A 18 -19.05 3.22 0.74
C LEU A 18 -17.96 4.24 0.38
N ALA A 19 -18.36 5.40 -0.15
CA ALA A 19 -17.47 6.43 -0.64
C ALA A 19 -16.74 7.15 0.49
N LEU A 20 -17.40 7.42 1.63
CA LEU A 20 -16.74 8.11 2.75
C LEU A 20 -15.60 7.26 3.36
N PRO A 21 -15.77 5.96 3.65
CA PRO A 21 -14.67 5.09 4.05
C PRO A 21 -13.59 4.96 2.98
N ALA A 22 -13.98 4.79 1.71
CA ALA A 22 -13.03 4.66 0.61
C ALA A 22 -12.18 5.94 0.44
N PHE A 23 -12.81 7.11 0.52
CA PHE A 23 -12.11 8.39 0.48
C PHE A 23 -11.16 8.55 1.67
N GLY A 24 -11.60 8.18 2.88
CA GLY A 24 -10.73 8.16 4.06
C GLY A 24 -9.50 7.27 3.86
N ALA A 25 -9.68 6.09 3.26
CA ALA A 25 -8.56 5.21 2.92
C ALA A 25 -7.62 5.82 1.85
N LEU A 26 -8.16 6.50 0.84
CA LEU A 26 -7.37 7.15 -0.21
C LEU A 26 -6.56 8.35 0.31
N VAL A 27 -7.11 9.11 1.26
CA VAL A 27 -6.40 10.26 1.88
C VAL A 27 -5.44 9.81 2.98
N ALA A 28 -5.61 8.61 3.55
CA ALA A 28 -4.73 8.11 4.60
C ALA A 28 -3.28 7.98 4.13
N GLU A 29 -3.04 7.46 2.92
CA GLU A 29 -1.70 7.29 2.35
C GLU A 29 -0.87 8.59 2.32
N PRO A 30 -1.33 9.69 1.68
CA PRO A 30 -0.57 10.94 1.67
C PRO A 30 -0.44 11.56 3.07
N LEU A 31 -1.42 11.37 3.95
CA LEU A 31 -1.32 11.84 5.35
C LEU A 31 -0.23 11.10 6.11
N PHE A 32 -0.09 9.78 5.93
CA PHE A 32 1.00 9.02 6.54
C PHE A 32 2.36 9.51 6.07
N VAL A 33 2.54 9.72 4.77
CA VAL A 33 3.80 10.25 4.22
C VAL A 33 4.12 11.65 4.78
N LEU A 34 3.12 12.52 4.90
CA LEU A 34 3.29 13.85 5.50
C LEU A 34 3.70 13.77 6.97
N VAL A 35 3.05 12.90 7.75
CA VAL A 35 3.37 12.71 9.17
C VAL A 35 4.76 12.12 9.34
N ASP A 36 5.13 11.10 8.56
CA ASP A 36 6.45 10.48 8.60
C ASP A 36 7.55 11.50 8.29
N SER A 37 7.33 12.32 7.25
CA SER A 37 8.26 13.38 6.85
C SER A 37 8.37 14.47 7.92
N ALA A 38 7.25 14.84 8.56
CA ALA A 38 7.27 15.80 9.66
C ALA A 38 8.03 15.25 10.86
N VAL A 39 7.76 14.00 11.28
CA VAL A 39 8.44 13.34 12.41
C VAL A 39 9.95 13.24 12.15
N VAL A 40 10.35 12.74 10.99
CA VAL A 40 11.78 12.59 10.64
C VAL A 40 12.45 13.94 10.40
N GLY A 41 11.72 14.94 9.88
CA GLY A 41 12.22 16.29 9.69
C GLY A 41 12.67 16.98 10.98
N HIS A 42 12.06 16.63 12.13
CA HIS A 42 12.51 17.14 13.44
C HIS A 42 13.86 16.56 13.89
N LEU A 43 14.32 15.45 13.29
CA LEU A 43 15.60 14.82 13.62
C LEU A 43 16.79 15.46 12.91
N GLY A 44 16.54 16.20 11.81
CA GLY A 44 17.56 16.93 11.06
C GLY A 44 17.56 16.63 9.56
N THR A 45 18.27 17.47 8.81
CA THR A 45 18.38 17.39 7.35
C THR A 45 18.99 16.07 6.84
N PRO A 46 20.05 15.49 7.45
CA PRO A 46 20.60 14.22 7.00
C PRO A 46 19.60 13.05 7.11
N GLN A 47 18.82 13.01 8.18
CA GLN A 47 17.80 11.99 8.42
C GLN A 47 16.66 12.10 7.41
N LEU A 48 16.24 13.33 7.11
CA LEU A 48 15.22 13.59 6.09
C LEU A 48 15.71 13.23 4.68
N ALA A 49 16.99 13.48 4.37
CA ALA A 49 17.61 13.07 3.11
C ALA A 49 17.65 11.52 2.99
N GLY A 50 18.03 10.83 4.07
CA GLY A 50 17.97 9.37 4.15
C GLY A 50 16.56 8.80 3.96
N LEU A 51 15.55 9.44 4.55
CA LEU A 51 14.15 9.08 4.36
C LEU A 51 13.74 9.17 2.88
N GLY A 52 14.18 10.21 2.17
CA GLY A 52 13.90 10.36 0.73
C GLY A 52 14.42 9.19 -0.10
N VAL A 53 15.67 8.77 0.14
CA VAL A 53 16.27 7.60 -0.55
C VAL A 53 15.53 6.31 -0.17
N ALA A 54 15.23 6.11 1.11
CA ALA A 54 14.49 4.95 1.58
C ALA A 54 13.07 4.89 0.99
N ALA A 55 12.37 6.02 0.92
CA ALA A 55 11.03 6.13 0.34
C ALA A 55 11.04 5.82 -1.16
N ALA A 56 12.06 6.28 -1.91
CA ALA A 56 12.21 5.97 -3.32
C ALA A 56 12.42 4.46 -3.53
N LEU A 57 13.33 3.84 -2.77
CA LEU A 57 13.57 2.39 -2.81
C LEU A 57 12.32 1.58 -2.49
N LEU A 58 11.63 1.95 -1.40
CA LEU A 58 10.40 1.29 -0.97
C LEU A 58 9.29 1.42 -2.03
N THR A 59 9.11 2.61 -2.60
CA THR A 59 8.10 2.85 -3.64
C THR A 59 8.40 2.05 -4.91
N SER A 60 9.66 1.94 -5.31
CA SER A 60 10.06 1.06 -6.43
C SER A 60 9.71 -0.39 -6.15
N ALA A 61 9.99 -0.90 -4.95
CA ALA A 61 9.63 -2.26 -4.56
C ALA A 61 8.10 -2.46 -4.57
N VAL A 62 7.34 -1.52 -3.98
CA VAL A 62 5.87 -1.55 -3.98
C VAL A 62 5.33 -1.61 -5.41
N ASN A 63 5.85 -0.79 -6.32
CA ASN A 63 5.43 -0.81 -7.73
C ASN A 63 5.67 -2.17 -8.41
N VAL A 64 6.78 -2.84 -8.11
CA VAL A 64 7.07 -4.18 -8.63
C VAL A 64 6.10 -5.23 -8.07
N PHE A 65 5.71 -5.11 -6.80
CA PHE A 65 4.83 -6.08 -6.13
C PHE A 65 3.35 -5.72 -6.14
N VAL A 66 2.96 -4.58 -6.70
CA VAL A 66 1.56 -4.12 -6.70
C VAL A 66 0.62 -5.12 -7.37
N PHE A 67 1.12 -5.89 -8.34
CA PHE A 67 0.35 -6.96 -8.98
C PHE A 67 -0.15 -7.99 -7.96
N LEU A 68 0.60 -8.26 -6.89
CA LEU A 68 0.24 -9.25 -5.89
C LEU A 68 -1.02 -8.81 -5.14
N ALA A 69 -1.09 -7.53 -4.77
CA ALA A 69 -2.27 -6.95 -4.12
C ALA A 69 -3.50 -7.04 -5.02
N TYR A 70 -3.39 -6.67 -6.30
CA TYR A 70 -4.52 -6.72 -7.23
C TYR A 70 -4.93 -8.16 -7.59
N ALA A 71 -3.96 -9.06 -7.80
CA ALA A 71 -4.21 -10.45 -8.16
C ALA A 71 -4.91 -11.21 -7.03
N THR A 72 -4.45 -11.07 -5.78
CA THR A 72 -5.07 -11.70 -4.61
C THR A 72 -6.45 -11.12 -4.35
N THR A 73 -6.61 -9.80 -4.43
CA THR A 73 -7.92 -9.14 -4.28
C THR A 73 -8.94 -9.67 -5.29
N ALA A 74 -8.58 -9.73 -6.58
CA ALA A 74 -9.46 -10.25 -7.61
C ALA A 74 -9.80 -11.74 -7.39
N ALA A 75 -8.81 -12.53 -6.97
CA ALA A 75 -8.99 -13.94 -6.62
C ALA A 75 -9.99 -14.15 -5.47
N VAL A 76 -9.79 -13.44 -4.35
CA VAL A 76 -10.67 -13.49 -3.17
C VAL A 76 -12.07 -12.98 -3.52
N ALA A 77 -12.17 -11.88 -4.26
CA ALA A 77 -13.45 -11.30 -4.67
C ALA A 77 -14.28 -12.27 -5.53
N ARG A 78 -13.66 -13.02 -6.45
CA ARG A 78 -14.35 -14.04 -7.26
C ARG A 78 -14.94 -15.16 -6.41
N ARG A 79 -14.17 -15.67 -5.43
CA ARG A 79 -14.64 -16.73 -4.52
C ARG A 79 -15.74 -16.23 -3.57
N LEU A 80 -15.57 -15.03 -3.04
CA LEU A 80 -16.56 -14.39 -2.19
C LEU A 80 -17.88 -14.14 -2.96
N GLY A 81 -17.79 -13.68 -4.21
CA GLY A 81 -18.95 -13.49 -5.09
C GLY A 81 -19.68 -14.79 -5.47
N ALA A 82 -18.99 -15.93 -5.41
CA ALA A 82 -19.58 -17.26 -5.60
C ALA A 82 -20.21 -17.85 -4.32
N GLY A 83 -20.19 -17.11 -3.20
CA GLY A 83 -20.70 -17.58 -1.91
C GLY A 83 -19.77 -18.53 -1.14
N ASP A 84 -18.56 -18.77 -1.65
CA ASP A 84 -17.58 -19.68 -1.04
C ASP A 84 -16.58 -18.91 -0.17
N LEU A 85 -17.05 -18.53 1.02
CA LEU A 85 -16.24 -17.79 2.00
C LEU A 85 -15.01 -18.59 2.46
N ALA A 86 -15.14 -19.91 2.61
CA ALA A 86 -14.05 -20.77 3.06
C ALA A 86 -12.90 -20.80 2.06
N ALA A 87 -13.20 -20.93 0.76
CA ALA A 87 -12.18 -20.84 -0.28
C ALA A 87 -11.61 -19.42 -0.41
N ALA A 88 -12.44 -18.38 -0.26
CA ALA A 88 -11.98 -16.99 -0.28
C ALA A 88 -10.93 -16.72 0.81
N LEU A 89 -11.17 -17.19 2.04
CA LEU A 89 -10.24 -17.05 3.17
C LEU A 89 -8.94 -17.84 2.93
N ARG A 90 -9.03 -19.10 2.48
CA ARG A 90 -7.84 -19.91 2.16
C ARG A 90 -6.97 -19.23 1.11
N GLN A 91 -7.58 -18.76 0.03
CA GLN A 91 -6.87 -18.08 -1.05
C GLN A 91 -6.25 -16.74 -0.59
N GLY A 92 -6.91 -16.03 0.32
CA GLY A 92 -6.34 -14.85 0.97
C GLY A 92 -5.10 -15.18 1.80
N ILE A 93 -5.16 -16.24 2.61
CA ILE A 93 -4.04 -16.71 3.45
C ILE A 93 -2.86 -17.16 2.58
N ASP A 94 -3.11 -17.89 1.49
CA ASP A 94 -2.06 -18.29 0.55
C ASP A 94 -1.38 -17.07 -0.07
N GLY A 95 -2.15 -16.05 -0.41
CA GLY A 95 -1.64 -14.76 -0.89
C GLY A 95 -0.77 -14.04 0.15
N ILE A 96 -1.16 -14.06 1.43
CA ILE A 96 -0.38 -13.49 2.53
C ILE A 96 0.95 -14.24 2.68
N TRP A 97 0.94 -15.57 2.68
CA TRP A 97 2.16 -16.37 2.76
C TRP A 97 3.12 -16.08 1.60
N LEU A 98 2.58 -15.97 0.38
CA LEU A 98 3.36 -15.60 -0.79
C LEU A 98 3.98 -14.20 -0.64
N ALA A 99 3.20 -13.22 -0.16
CA ALA A 99 3.67 -11.86 0.08
C ALA A 99 4.81 -11.82 1.13
N VAL A 100 4.64 -12.56 2.23
CA VAL A 100 5.65 -12.66 3.30
C VAL A 100 6.92 -13.31 2.78
N LEU A 101 6.82 -14.40 2.02
CA LEU A 101 7.98 -15.09 1.46
C LEU A 101 8.76 -14.20 0.49
N LEU A 102 8.06 -13.53 -0.43
CA LEU A 102 8.68 -12.61 -1.38
C LEU A 102 9.30 -11.41 -0.67
N GLY A 103 8.60 -10.83 0.30
CA GLY A 103 9.11 -9.73 1.12
C GLY A 103 10.36 -10.12 1.90
N ALA A 104 10.38 -11.32 2.51
CA ALA A 104 11.54 -11.84 3.22
C ALA A 104 12.73 -12.06 2.28
N LEU A 105 12.48 -12.58 1.07
CA LEU A 105 13.52 -12.75 0.05
C LEU A 105 14.10 -11.42 -0.40
N VAL A 106 13.24 -10.42 -0.64
CA VAL A 106 13.65 -9.06 -1.00
C VAL A 106 14.47 -8.45 0.12
N LEU A 107 14.04 -8.58 1.38
CA LEU A 107 14.79 -8.09 2.55
C LEU A 107 16.16 -8.76 2.65
N ALA A 108 16.20 -10.10 2.52
CA ALA A 108 17.44 -10.86 2.57
C ALA A 108 18.42 -10.49 1.44
N ALA A 109 17.92 -10.10 0.26
CA ALA A 109 18.74 -9.61 -0.84
C ALA A 109 19.13 -8.12 -0.69
N ALA A 110 18.22 -7.29 -0.15
CA ALA A 110 18.44 -5.86 0.01
C ALA A 110 19.47 -5.56 1.10
N LEU A 111 19.51 -6.32 2.20
CA LEU A 111 20.48 -6.12 3.28
C LEU A 111 21.95 -6.16 2.83
N PRO A 112 22.44 -7.19 2.10
CA PRO A 112 23.82 -7.21 1.61
C PRO A 112 24.06 -6.20 0.47
N LEU A 113 23.02 -5.82 -0.26
CA LEU A 113 23.08 -4.84 -1.35
C LEU A 113 22.78 -3.40 -0.88
N ALA A 114 22.63 -3.16 0.42
CA ALA A 114 22.21 -1.86 0.92
C ALA A 114 23.19 -0.73 0.54
N PRO A 115 24.53 -0.89 0.70
CA PRO A 115 25.47 0.16 0.29
C PRO A 115 25.37 0.54 -1.21
N PRO A 116 25.44 -0.41 -2.18
CA PRO A 116 25.32 -0.06 -3.59
C PRO A 116 23.93 0.41 -4.00
N LEU A 117 22.85 -0.05 -3.33
CA LEU A 117 21.49 0.42 -3.62
C LEU A 117 21.31 1.89 -3.22
N VAL A 118 21.88 2.30 -2.09
CA VAL A 118 21.83 3.68 -1.60
C VAL A 118 22.61 4.63 -2.52
N GLU A 119 23.78 4.20 -3.01
CA GLU A 119 24.57 4.95 -4.00
C GLU A 119 23.83 5.06 -5.35
N LEU A 120 23.24 3.96 -5.84
CA LEU A 120 22.50 3.92 -7.10
C LEU A 120 21.24 4.80 -7.10
N PHE A 121 20.53 4.84 -5.97
CA PHE A 121 19.33 5.67 -5.79
C PHE A 121 19.63 7.14 -5.45
N GLY A 122 20.91 7.54 -5.56
CA GLY A 122 21.29 8.94 -5.55
C GLY A 122 21.45 9.53 -4.16
N ALA A 123 21.98 8.76 -3.20
CA ALA A 123 22.59 9.34 -2.01
C ALA A 123 23.75 10.26 -2.43
N SER A 124 23.42 11.50 -2.75
CA SER A 124 24.36 12.61 -2.80
C SER A 124 25.05 12.69 -1.42
N ALA A 125 26.31 13.14 -1.36
CA ALA A 125 27.19 13.07 -0.17
C ALA A 125 26.61 13.56 1.18
N THR A 126 25.43 14.17 1.20
CA THR A 126 24.62 14.54 2.37
C THR A 126 23.81 13.38 2.99
N ALA A 127 23.58 12.28 2.26
CA ALA A 127 22.76 11.13 2.70
C ALA A 127 23.57 9.88 3.07
N ALA A 128 24.90 9.91 2.91
CA ALA A 128 25.80 8.87 3.41
C ALA A 128 26.17 9.17 4.88
N PRO A 129 26.22 8.15 5.77
CA PRO A 129 26.61 8.33 7.17
C PRO A 129 28.09 8.72 7.34
#